data_AF-A0A922D016-F1
#
_entry.id   AF-A0A922D016-F1
#
_cell.length_a   1.000
_cell.length_b   1.000
_cell.length_c   1.000
_cell.angle_alpha   90.00
_cell.angle_beta   90.00
_cell.angle_gamma   90.00
#
_symmetry.space_group_name_H-M   'P 1'
#
loop_
_entity.id
_entity.type
_entity.pdbx_description
1 polymer ?
#
loop_
_entity_poly.entity_id
_entity_poly.type
_entity_poly.pdbx_seq_one_letter_code
_entity_poly.pdbx_strand_id
1 'polypeptide(L)'
;MSGETLYERPRIYAVSKMRVHDYLYDSSFIVSGARDYARTAFKAAMASAQLTIQPVYHTMFSELRKCPRMRVVYYPNCRLPEHMDRTYSEYVERVRGSRGAPAPQLLGKDRFKFSAV
;
A
#
# COMPACT_ATOMS: atom_id res chain seq x y z
N MET A 1 -36.13 -38.83 2.44
CA MET A 1 -34.75 -39.27 2.77
C MET A 1 -33.84 -38.07 2.64
N SER A 2 -33.58 -37.40 3.76
CA SER A 2 -32.76 -36.20 3.86
C SER A 2 -31.28 -36.60 3.93
N GLY A 3 -30.52 -36.31 2.88
CA GLY A 3 -29.08 -36.50 2.86
C GLY A 3 -28.39 -35.47 3.73
N GLU A 4 -27.79 -35.91 4.84
CA GLU A 4 -26.89 -35.09 5.63
C GLU A 4 -25.59 -34.88 4.83
N THR A 5 -25.43 -33.68 4.26
CA THR A 5 -24.13 -33.22 3.79
C THR A 5 -23.28 -32.90 5.01
N LEU A 6 -22.44 -33.86 5.42
CA LEU A 6 -21.39 -33.63 6.40
C LEU A 6 -20.48 -32.52 5.84
N TYR A 7 -20.61 -31.30 6.37
CA TYR A 7 -19.65 -30.23 6.12
C TYR A 7 -18.30 -30.68 6.67
N GLU A 8 -17.41 -31.16 5.80
CA GLU A 8 -16.01 -31.40 6.17
C GLU A 8 -15.44 -30.08 6.73
N ARG A 9 -15.11 -30.10 8.03
CA ARG A 9 -14.42 -28.97 8.64
C ARG A 9 -13.04 -28.86 7.97
N PRO A 10 -12.63 -27.66 7.51
CA PRO A 10 -11.32 -27.50 6.90
C PRO A 10 -10.24 -27.96 7.89
N ARG A 11 -9.41 -28.92 7.47
CA ARG A 11 -8.28 -29.40 8.27
C ARG A 11 -7.33 -28.23 8.53
N ILE A 12 -7.22 -27.83 9.80
CA ILE A 12 -6.28 -26.82 10.25
C ILE A 12 -4.91 -27.51 10.36
N TYR A 13 -4.11 -27.41 9.30
CA TYR A 13 -2.71 -27.80 9.38
C TYR A 13 -1.97 -26.72 10.19
N ALA A 14 -1.25 -27.13 11.24
CA ALA A 14 -0.34 -26.26 11.99
C ALA A 14 0.90 -25.96 11.13
N VAL A 15 0.72 -25.24 10.04
CA VAL A 15 1.83 -24.76 9.22
C VAL A 15 2.47 -23.61 9.97
N SER A 16 3.78 -23.71 10.20
CA SER A 16 4.59 -22.60 10.70
C SER A 16 4.27 -21.33 9.90
N LYS A 17 3.89 -20.26 10.59
CA LYS A 17 3.60 -18.98 9.94
C LYS A 17 4.88 -18.47 9.28
N MET A 18 4.92 -18.49 7.95
CA MET A 18 6.05 -18.00 7.17
C MET A 18 6.28 -16.51 7.45
N ARG A 19 7.51 -16.13 7.80
CA ARG A 19 7.88 -14.73 8.06
C ARG A 19 8.01 -13.99 6.73
N VAL A 20 7.89 -12.66 6.80
CA VAL A 20 7.86 -11.78 5.61
C VAL A 20 9.09 -11.96 4.73
N HIS A 21 10.28 -12.14 5.32
CA HIS A 21 11.55 -12.22 4.60
C HIS A 21 12.15 -13.63 4.48
N ASP A 22 11.34 -14.68 4.67
CA ASP A 22 11.83 -16.06 4.58
C ASP A 22 12.32 -16.43 3.17
N TYR A 23 11.88 -15.70 2.13
CA TYR A 23 12.34 -15.87 0.74
C TYR A 23 13.85 -15.64 0.58
N LEU A 24 14.51 -14.92 1.49
CA LEU A 24 15.96 -14.70 1.46
C LEU A 24 16.76 -15.98 1.69
N TYR A 25 16.16 -16.98 2.36
CA TYR A 25 16.83 -18.25 2.67
C TYR A 25 16.67 -19.29 1.56
N ASP A 26 15.91 -19.00 0.49
CA ASP A 26 15.76 -19.84 -0.70
C ASP A 26 16.38 -19.14 -1.93
N SER A 27 17.66 -18.79 -1.83
CA SER A 27 18.37 -18.03 -2.88
C SER A 27 18.55 -18.80 -4.18
N SER A 28 18.51 -20.13 -4.12
CA SER A 28 18.81 -21.02 -5.26
C SER A 28 17.56 -21.71 -5.82
N PHE A 29 16.36 -21.30 -5.41
CA PHE A 29 15.08 -21.86 -5.88
C PHE A 29 15.02 -23.40 -5.72
N ILE A 30 15.55 -23.90 -4.60
CA ILE A 30 15.77 -25.36 -4.42
C ILE A 30 14.43 -26.04 -4.17
N VAL A 31 13.57 -25.38 -3.39
CA VAL A 31 12.24 -25.88 -3.01
C VAL A 31 11.13 -25.10 -3.70
N SER A 32 11.32 -23.79 -3.91
CA SER A 32 10.38 -22.93 -4.64
C SER A 32 10.91 -22.57 -6.03
N GLY A 33 10.02 -22.45 -7.03
CA GLY A 33 10.45 -22.00 -8.36
C GLY A 33 10.77 -20.49 -8.39
N ALA A 34 11.52 -20.03 -9.40
CA ALA A 34 11.85 -18.61 -9.59
C ALA A 34 10.61 -17.68 -9.59
N ARG A 35 9.47 -18.17 -10.11
CA ARG A 35 8.19 -17.45 -10.09
C ARG A 35 7.63 -17.27 -8.69
N ASP A 36 7.75 -18.30 -7.85
CA ASP A 36 7.22 -18.27 -6.48
C ASP A 36 8.09 -17.39 -5.60
N TYR A 37 9.41 -17.42 -5.78
CA TYR A 37 10.32 -16.46 -5.18
C TYR A 37 9.99 -15.02 -5.56
N ALA A 38 9.80 -14.73 -6.85
CA ALA A 38 9.47 -13.37 -7.26
C ALA A 38 8.18 -12.89 -6.57
N ARG A 39 7.17 -13.76 -6.48
CA ARG A 39 5.90 -13.45 -5.79
C ARG A 39 6.11 -13.16 -4.30
N THR A 40 6.90 -13.97 -3.59
CA THR A 40 7.15 -13.77 -2.16
C THR A 40 8.02 -12.53 -1.91
N ALA A 41 9.02 -12.28 -2.75
CA ALA A 41 9.85 -11.08 -2.70
C ALA A 41 9.02 -9.80 -2.92
N PHE A 42 8.14 -9.77 -3.93
CA PHE A 42 7.23 -8.63 -4.13
C PHE A 42 6.28 -8.44 -2.96
N LYS A 43 5.71 -9.53 -2.43
CA LYS A 43 4.84 -9.48 -1.25
C LYS A 43 5.56 -8.91 -0.04
N ALA A 44 6.82 -9.28 0.17
CA ALA A 44 7.63 -8.77 1.26
C ALA A 44 7.99 -7.29 1.09
N ALA A 45 8.38 -6.89 -0.12
CA ALA A 45 8.65 -5.49 -0.43
C ALA A 45 7.41 -4.62 -0.17
N MET A 46 6.23 -5.06 -0.61
CA MET A 46 4.97 -4.37 -0.37
C MET A 46 4.59 -4.35 1.12
N ALA A 47 4.87 -5.41 1.88
CA ALA A 47 4.64 -5.45 3.32
C ALA A 47 5.59 -4.52 4.10
N SER A 48 6.80 -4.30 3.59
CA SER A 48 7.78 -3.35 4.16
C SER A 48 7.58 -1.89 3.69
N ALA A 49 6.74 -1.68 2.67
CA ALA A 49 6.50 -0.35 2.12
C ALA A 49 5.92 0.56 3.20
N GLN A 50 6.51 1.74 3.38
CA GLN A 50 6.07 2.72 4.37
C GLN A 50 4.78 3.47 3.96
N LEU A 51 4.36 3.29 2.72
CA LEU A 51 3.26 3.97 2.06
C LEU A 51 2.26 2.94 1.52
N THR A 52 0.98 3.19 1.75
CA THR A 52 -0.11 2.41 1.16
C THR A 52 -1.02 3.31 0.36
N ILE A 53 -1.44 2.85 -0.82
CA ILE A 53 -2.42 3.56 -1.63
C ILE A 53 -3.78 2.92 -1.35
N GLN A 54 -4.73 3.72 -0.85
CA GLN A 54 -6.08 3.25 -0.54
C GLN A 54 -7.11 4.02 -1.37
N PRO A 55 -8.11 3.36 -1.96
CA PRO A 55 -9.17 4.07 -2.66
C PRO A 55 -10.00 4.88 -1.66
N VAL A 56 -10.41 6.07 -2.09
CA VAL A 56 -11.37 6.87 -1.33
C VAL A 56 -12.76 6.45 -1.78
N TYR A 57 -13.38 5.51 -1.06
CA TYR A 57 -14.58 4.80 -1.54
C TYR A 57 -15.71 5.70 -2.05
N HIS A 58 -15.95 6.84 -1.41
CA HIS A 58 -17.02 7.77 -1.81
C HIS A 58 -16.73 8.52 -3.12
N THR A 59 -15.46 8.69 -3.51
CA THR A 59 -15.04 9.49 -4.68
C THR A 59 -14.17 8.73 -5.67
N MET A 60 -13.93 7.44 -5.48
CA MET A 60 -13.02 6.63 -6.30
C MET A 60 -13.42 6.58 -7.79
N PHE A 61 -14.72 6.70 -8.09
CA PHE A 61 -15.26 6.76 -9.45
C PHE A 61 -15.61 8.18 -9.91
N SER A 62 -15.38 9.19 -9.08
CA SER A 62 -15.74 10.56 -9.44
C SER A 62 -14.80 11.11 -10.51
N GLU A 63 -15.38 11.76 -11.52
CA GLU A 63 -14.62 12.50 -12.55
C GLU A 63 -14.31 13.95 -12.12
N LEU A 64 -14.94 14.43 -11.04
CA LEU A 64 -14.79 15.80 -10.53
C LEU A 64 -13.37 16.11 -10.04
N ARG A 65 -12.79 17.22 -10.51
CA ARG A 65 -11.40 17.63 -10.19
C ARG A 65 -11.12 17.81 -8.70
N LYS A 66 -12.13 18.21 -7.92
CA LYS A 66 -12.00 18.48 -6.47
C LYS A 66 -12.05 17.20 -5.62
N CYS A 67 -12.40 16.07 -6.23
CA CYS A 67 -12.64 14.81 -5.53
C CYS A 67 -11.48 13.84 -5.82
N PRO A 68 -10.58 13.58 -4.85
CA PRO A 68 -9.48 12.63 -5.02
C PRO A 68 -10.02 11.20 -5.10
N ARG A 69 -9.41 10.36 -5.95
CA ARG A 69 -9.84 8.95 -6.11
C ARG A 69 -9.14 8.01 -5.14
N MET A 70 -7.88 8.34 -4.84
CA MET A 70 -7.02 7.53 -4.00
C MET A 70 -6.38 8.41 -2.94
N ARG A 71 -6.10 7.82 -1.79
CA ARG A 71 -5.29 8.42 -0.73
C ARG A 71 -4.01 7.63 -0.55
N VAL A 72 -2.91 8.35 -0.36
CA VAL A 72 -1.61 7.80 0.00
C VAL A 72 -1.49 7.93 1.52
N VAL A 73 -1.33 6.79 2.17
CA VAL A 73 -1.43 6.63 3.61
C VAL A 73 -0.11 6.12 4.15
N TYR A 74 0.53 6.88 5.04
CA TYR A 74 1.73 6.43 5.73
C TYR A 74 1.38 5.42 6.80
N TYR A 75 2.20 4.37 6.95
CA TYR A 75 2.10 3.52 8.13
C TYR A 75 2.44 4.33 9.39
N PRO A 76 1.80 4.05 10.54
CA PRO A 76 2.08 4.74 11.80
C PRO A 76 3.55 4.56 12.26
N ASN A 77 4.18 3.46 11.86
CA ASN A 77 5.60 3.18 12.14
C ASN A 77 6.56 3.80 11.12
N CYS A 78 6.05 4.53 10.11
CA CYS A 78 6.89 5.20 9.13
C CYS A 78 7.67 6.33 9.81
N ARG A 79 9.00 6.14 9.94
CA ARG A 79 9.91 7.22 10.29
C ARG A 79 10.28 7.93 8.99
N LEU A 80 9.54 9.01 8.67
CA LEU A 80 10.00 9.96 7.65
C LEU A 80 11.37 10.53 8.09
N PRO A 81 12.31 10.73 7.15
CA PRO A 81 13.61 11.32 7.44
C PRO A 81 13.49 12.62 8.23
N GLU A 82 14.43 12.89 9.13
CA GLU A 82 14.39 14.06 10.03
C GLU A 82 14.36 15.40 9.29
N HIS A 83 14.93 15.46 8.09
CA HIS A 83 14.91 16.65 7.24
C HIS A 83 13.56 16.88 6.53
N MET A 84 12.61 15.93 6.62
CA MET A 84 11.26 16.11 6.10
C MET A 84 10.35 16.63 7.20
N ASP A 85 10.03 17.91 7.10
CA ASP A 85 9.18 18.58 8.06
C ASP A 85 7.71 18.15 7.95
N ARG A 86 7.08 17.91 9.10
CA ARG A 86 5.72 17.32 9.21
C ARG A 86 4.65 18.35 9.54
N THR A 87 5.04 19.61 9.75
CA THR A 87 4.12 20.65 10.22
C THR A 87 3.24 21.17 9.08
N TYR A 88 1.95 21.38 9.36
CA TYR A 88 1.02 22.01 8.41
C TYR A 88 1.50 23.41 7.99
N SER A 89 2.24 24.09 8.86
CA SER A 89 2.84 25.41 8.68
C SER A 89 3.79 25.44 7.47
N GLU A 90 4.70 24.47 7.38
CA GLU A 90 5.64 24.37 6.25
C GLU A 90 4.94 24.10 4.92
N TYR A 91 3.89 23.27 4.92
CA TYR A 91 3.07 23.05 3.71
C TYR A 91 2.46 24.37 3.22
N VAL A 92 1.91 25.17 4.14
CA VAL A 92 1.34 26.48 3.82
C VAL A 92 2.40 27.42 3.26
N GLU A 93 3.60 27.45 3.83
CA GLU A 93 4.71 28.26 3.33
C GLU A 93 5.21 27.78 1.96
N ARG A 94 5.28 26.47 1.72
CA ARG A 94 5.63 25.91 0.40
C ARG A 94 4.60 26.27 -0.66
N VAL A 95 3.31 26.20 -0.31
CA VAL A 95 2.20 26.62 -1.18
C VAL A 95 2.28 28.13 -1.46
N ARG A 96 2.55 28.95 -0.45
CA ARG A 96 2.75 30.40 -0.60
C ARG A 96 3.96 30.74 -1.48
N GLY A 97 5.08 30.04 -1.30
CA GLY A 97 6.29 30.21 -2.11
C GLY A 97 6.14 29.72 -3.54
N SER A 98 5.28 28.73 -3.79
CA SER A 98 4.99 28.19 -5.12
C SER A 98 4.07 29.06 -5.99
N ARG A 99 3.81 30.32 -5.62
CA ARG A 99 2.91 31.27 -6.34
C ARG A 99 3.30 31.60 -7.79
N GLY A 100 4.40 31.06 -8.32
CA GLY A 100 4.80 31.16 -9.73
C GLY A 100 5.00 29.82 -10.44
N ALA A 101 4.76 28.68 -9.78
CA ALA A 101 4.88 27.38 -10.42
C ALA A 101 3.67 27.17 -11.36
N PRO A 102 3.88 26.70 -12.60
CA PRO A 102 2.78 26.33 -13.46
C PRO A 102 1.95 25.26 -12.75
N ALA A 103 0.64 25.46 -12.68
CA ALA A 103 -0.26 24.47 -12.09
C ALA A 103 0.00 23.13 -12.80
N PRO A 104 0.27 22.04 -12.06
CA PRO A 104 0.49 20.74 -12.69
C PRO A 104 -0.72 20.42 -13.57
N GLN A 105 -0.49 19.94 -14.79
CA GLN A 105 -1.57 19.50 -15.67
C GLN A 105 -2.19 18.23 -15.07
N LEU A 106 -3.14 18.41 -14.16
CA LEU A 106 -3.85 17.33 -13.50
C LEU A 106 -4.86 16.72 -14.49
N LEU A 107 -4.38 15.81 -15.36
CA LEU A 107 -5.18 15.00 -16.30
C LEU A 107 -6.12 14.00 -15.59
N GLY A 108 -6.23 14.09 -14.27
CA GLY A 108 -7.15 13.32 -13.43
C GLY A 108 -6.71 11.91 -13.09
N LYS A 109 -5.66 11.41 -13.74
CA LYS A 109 -5.04 10.11 -13.41
C LYS A 109 -4.19 10.17 -12.13
N ASP A 110 -3.67 11.34 -11.76
CA ASP A 110 -2.76 11.51 -10.61
C ASP A 110 -3.43 12.14 -9.38
N ARG A 111 -4.68 11.77 -9.07
CA ARG A 111 -5.45 12.38 -7.97
C ARG A 111 -5.25 11.65 -6.64
N PHE A 112 -4.08 11.84 -6.04
CA PHE A 112 -3.73 11.31 -4.72
C PHE A 112 -3.92 12.35 -3.62
N LYS A 113 -4.55 11.96 -2.50
CA LYS A 113 -4.56 12.73 -1.25
C LYS A 113 -3.59 12.12 -0.24
N PHE A 114 -2.63 12.86 0.26
CA PHE A 114 -1.74 12.38 1.32
C PHE A 114 -2.44 12.50 2.68
N SER A 115 -2.40 11.45 3.49
CA SER A 115 -2.90 11.44 4.87
C SER A 115 -2.03 10.56 5.75
N ALA A 116 -1.79 10.97 6.99
CA ALA A 116 -1.30 10.06 8.03
C ALA A 116 -2.47 9.23 8.59
N VAL A 117 -2.19 8.00 9.04
CA VAL A 117 -3.13 7.20 9.88
C VAL A 117 -3.06 7.71 11.30
#